data_AF-A0A924GD53-F1
#
_entry.id   AF-A0A924GD53-F1
#
_cell.length_a   1.000
_cell.length_b   1.000
_cell.length_c   1.000
_cell.angle_alpha   90.00
_cell.angle_beta   90.00
_cell.angle_gamma   90.00
#
_symmetry.space_group_name_H-M   'P 1'
#
loop_
_entity.id
_entity.type
_entity.pdbx_description
1 polymer ?
#
loop_
_entity_poly.entity_id
_entity_poly.type
_entity_poly.pdbx_seq_one_letter_code
_entity_poly.pdbx_strand_id
1 'polypeptide(L)' 'IPPLSLCTDNGAMIAALGAQLIMAGHDPSSLDFGADSTLPVTTIQA' A
#
# COMPACT_ATOMS: atom_id res chain seq x y z
N ILE A 1 13.01 5.22 -15.14
CA ILE A 1 11.78 6.04 -14.94
C ILE A 1 10.59 5.15 -15.25
N PRO A 2 9.58 5.03 -14.37
CA PRO A 2 8.40 4.22 -14.63
C PRO A 2 7.67 4.65 -15.91
N PRO A 3 6.88 3.76 -16.55
CA PRO A 3 5.95 4.16 -17.61
C PRO A 3 5.06 5.31 -17.13
N LEU A 4 4.80 6.29 -18.00
CA LEU A 4 4.04 7.50 -17.62
C LEU A 4 2.64 7.19 -17.06
N SER A 5 2.00 6.13 -17.56
CA SER A 5 0.70 5.66 -17.07
C SER A 5 0.73 5.14 -15.62
N LEU A 6 1.91 4.87 -15.07
CA LEU A 6 2.11 4.45 -13.68
C LEU A 6 2.63 5.56 -12.78
N CYS A 7 2.92 6.76 -13.32
CA CYS A 7 3.45 7.88 -12.55
C CYS A 7 2.39 8.65 -11.75
N THR A 8 1.10 8.47 -12.07
CA THR A 8 -0.02 9.03 -11.31
C THR A 8 -0.61 7.99 -10.35
N ASP A 9 -1.42 8.44 -9.40
CA ASP A 9 -2.10 7.53 -8.46
C ASP A 9 -2.93 6.48 -9.21
N ASN A 10 -2.67 5.20 -8.89
CA ASN A 10 -3.32 4.07 -9.53
C ASN A 10 -3.36 2.86 -8.59
N GLY A 11 -4.30 1.95 -8.84
CA GLY A 11 -4.46 0.74 -8.03
C GLY A 11 -3.31 -0.26 -8.16
N ALA A 12 -2.51 -0.22 -9.23
CA ALA A 12 -1.42 -1.18 -9.42
C ALA A 12 -0.29 -0.95 -8.41
N MET A 13 0.02 0.30 -8.07
CA MET A 13 0.98 0.64 -7.02
C MET A 13 0.57 0.08 -5.65
N ILE A 14 -0.71 0.26 -5.27
CA ILE A 14 -1.24 -0.22 -4.00
C ILE A 14 -1.27 -1.76 -3.95
N ALA A 15 -1.75 -2.39 -5.02
CA ALA A 15 -1.79 -3.86 -5.13
C ALA A 15 -0.38 -4.47 -5.09
N ALA A 16 0.60 -3.86 -5.77
CA ALA A 16 1.98 -4.32 -5.77
C ALA A 16 2.60 -4.25 -4.37
N LEU A 17 2.38 -3.15 -3.63
CA LEU A 17 2.85 -3.02 -2.24
C LEU A 17 2.23 -4.08 -1.34
N GLY A 18 0.90 -4.27 -1.40
CA GLY A 18 0.21 -5.29 -0.62
C GLY A 18 0.72 -6.70 -0.91
N ALA A 19 0.90 -7.05 -2.19
CA ALA A 19 1.47 -8.35 -2.58
C ALA A 19 2.90 -8.53 -2.04
N GLN A 20 3.74 -7.50 -2.10
CA GLN A 20 5.10 -7.56 -1.55
C GLN A 20 5.11 -7.80 -0.04
N LEU A 21 4.21 -7.17 0.72
CA LEU A 21 4.09 -7.37 2.16
C LEU A 21 3.67 -8.81 2.51
N ILE A 22 2.65 -9.35 1.83
CA ILE A 22 2.22 -10.74 2.03
C ILE A 22 3.34 -11.72 1.66
N MET A 23 4.04 -11.51 0.54
CA MET A 23 5.19 -12.34 0.15
C MET A 23 6.34 -12.27 1.15
N ALA A 24 6.51 -11.13 1.83
CA ALA A 24 7.47 -10.97 2.92
C ALA A 24 7.03 -11.60 4.24
N GLY A 25 5.84 -12.21 4.30
CA GLY A 25 5.32 -12.92 5.47
C GLY A 25 4.49 -12.07 6.42
N HIS A 26 4.08 -10.86 6.03
CA HIS A 26 3.12 -10.09 6.80
C HIS A 26 1.71 -10.67 6.67
N ASP A 27 0.94 -10.62 7.76
CA ASP A 27 -0.46 -11.03 7.75
C ASP A 27 -1.35 -9.99 7.04
N PRO A 28 -2.51 -10.41 6.50
CA PRO A 28 -3.54 -9.48 6.02
C PRO A 28 -4.03 -8.55 7.14
N SER A 29 -4.47 -7.34 6.77
CA SER A 29 -5.10 -6.42 7.71
C SER A 29 -6.40 -6.98 8.30
N SER A 30 -6.76 -6.56 9.51
CA SER A 30 -8.07 -6.87 10.09
C SER A 30 -9.20 -6.17 9.32
N LEU A 31 -10.44 -6.59 9.59
CA LEU A 31 -11.64 -5.95 9.02
C LEU A 31 -11.89 -4.53 9.56
N ASP A 32 -11.23 -4.15 10.65
CA ASP A 32 -11.33 -2.80 11.24
C ASP A 32 -10.38 -1.79 10.57
N PHE A 33 -9.56 -2.23 9.61
CA PHE A 33 -8.66 -1.36 8.85
C PHE A 33 -9.46 -0.36 8.00
N GLY A 34 -9.18 0.92 8.18
CA GLY A 34 -9.87 2.02 7.52
C GLY A 34 -8.92 3.08 6.99
N ALA A 35 -9.48 4.08 6.31
CA ALA A 35 -8.70 5.20 5.80
C ALA A 35 -8.39 6.22 6.90
N ASP A 36 -7.14 6.67 6.96
CA ASP A 36 -6.71 7.85 7.70
C ASP A 36 -6.18 8.89 6.69
N SER A 37 -6.95 9.96 6.50
CA SER A 37 -6.63 11.04 5.54
C SER A 37 -5.37 11.83 5.90
N THR A 38 -4.84 11.66 7.12
CA THR A 38 -3.69 12.39 7.65
C THR A 38 -2.52 11.48 8.01
N LEU A 39 -2.58 10.19 7.61
CA LEU A 39 -1.57 9.19 7.95
C LEU A 39 -0.17 9.68 7.54
N PRO A 40 0.76 9.86 8.49
CA PRO A 40 2.13 10.25 8.16
C PRO A 40 2.81 9.16 7.33
N VAL A 41 3.57 9.54 6.29
CA VAL A 41 4.28 8.58 5.41
C VAL A 41 5.33 7.74 6.15
N THR A 42 5.76 8.18 7.34
CA THR A 42 6.67 7.45 8.22
C THR A 42 5.98 6.34 9.00
N THR A 43 4.64 6.30 9.00
CA THR A 43 3.81 5.30 9.68
C THR A 43 3.26 4.33 8.63
N ILE A 44 3.95 3.20 8.44
CA ILE A 44 3.70 2.28 7.32
C ILE A 44 3.20 0.89 7.74
N GLN A 45 3.22 0.58 9.04
CA GLN A 45 2.68 -0.62 9.66
C GLN A 45 2.24 -0.26 11.09
N ALA A 46 1.14 -0.87 11.57
CA ALA A 46 0.64 -0.70 12.93
C ALA A 46 1.27 -1.71 13.89
#